data_AF-J1SI49-F1
#
_entry.id   AF-J1SI49-F1
#
_cell.length_a   1.000
_cell.length_b   1.000
_cell.length_c   1.000
_cell.angle_alpha   90.00
_cell.angle_beta   90.00
_cell.angle_gamma   90.00
#
_symmetry.space_group_name_H-M   'P 1'
#
loop_
_entity.id
_entity.type
_entity.pdbx_description
1 polymer ?
#
loop_
_entity_poly.entity_id
_entity_poly.type
_entity_poly.pdbx_seq_one_letter_code
_entity_poly.pdbx_strand_id
1 'polypeptide(L)'
;MIVGHGIDIEELASIQNAVEKREGFAQRVLTDKEMDRFTNLKGRRQVEYLAGRWSAKEAFSKAMGTGIGKLGFQDLEVLNDEKGAPYFSKSPFSGNVWLSISHTEQFVTASVILEENHEN
;
A
#
# COMPACT_ATOMS: atom_id res chain seq x y z
N MET A 1 1.29 18.88 12.72
CA MET A 1 0.10 18.39 13.43
C MET A 1 -0.37 17.12 12.73
N ILE A 2 -0.74 16.07 13.49
CA ILE A 2 -1.33 14.86 12.89
C ILE A 2 -2.74 15.21 12.40
N VAL A 3 -3.03 14.88 11.14
CA VAL A 3 -4.32 15.19 10.50
C VAL A 3 -5.09 13.93 10.10
N GLY A 4 -4.46 12.76 10.15
CA GLY A 4 -5.11 11.49 9.81
C GLY A 4 -4.31 10.28 10.27
N HIS A 5 -5.02 9.19 10.54
CA HIS A 5 -4.43 7.90 10.88
C HIS A 5 -5.28 6.77 10.30
N GLY A 6 -4.63 5.76 9.74
CA GLY A 6 -5.31 4.58 9.20
C GLY A 6 -4.47 3.33 9.38
N ILE A 7 -5.15 2.23 9.65
CA ILE A 7 -4.54 0.90 9.76
C ILE A 7 -5.31 -0.10 8.91
N ASP A 8 -4.62 -1.16 8.52
CA ASP A 8 -5.20 -2.26 7.78
C ASP A 8 -4.55 -3.60 8.15
N ILE A 9 -5.34 -4.67 8.05
CA ILE A 9 -4.90 -6.06 8.18
C ILE A 9 -5.60 -6.88 7.12
N GLU A 10 -4.84 -7.70 6.39
CA GLU A 10 -5.35 -8.49 5.27
C GLU A 10 -4.76 -9.91 5.31
N GLU A 11 -5.56 -10.89 4.90
CA GLU A 11 -5.12 -12.28 4.81
C GLU A 11 -4.44 -12.53 3.45
N LEU A 12 -3.24 -13.12 3.47
CA LEU A 12 -2.49 -13.40 2.24
C LEU A 12 -3.27 -14.36 1.31
N ALA A 13 -4.04 -15.28 1.89
CA ALA A 13 -4.89 -16.20 1.14
C ALA A 13 -5.98 -15.47 0.33
N SER A 14 -6.56 -14.38 0.87
CA SER A 14 -7.55 -13.56 0.17
C SER A 14 -6.96 -12.89 -1.07
N ILE A 15 -5.75 -12.33 -0.94
CA ILE A 15 -5.03 -11.70 -2.05
C ILE A 15 -4.64 -12.73 -3.11
N GLN A 16 -4.14 -13.89 -2.70
CA GLN A 16 -3.81 -14.97 -3.62
C GLN A 16 -5.04 -15.44 -4.41
N ASN A 17 -6.15 -15.70 -3.70
CA ASN A 17 -7.42 -16.06 -4.33
C ASN A 17 -7.91 -14.98 -5.30
N ALA A 18 -7.71 -13.70 -5.01
CA ALA A 18 -8.09 -12.61 -5.90
C ALA A 18 -7.26 -12.58 -7.18
N VAL A 19 -5.95 -12.78 -7.09
CA VAL A 19 -5.05 -12.88 -8.26
C VAL A 19 -5.44 -14.06 -9.15
N GLU A 20 -5.75 -15.22 -8.56
CA GLU A 20 -6.11 -16.43 -9.32
C GLU A 20 -7.48 -16.31 -9.99
N LYS A 21 -8.45 -15.68 -9.32
CA LYS A 21 -9.84 -15.57 -9.83
C LYS A 21 -10.07 -14.39 -10.78
N ARG A 22 -9.25 -13.35 -10.71
CA ARG A 22 -9.48 -12.09 -11.45
C ARG A 22 -8.25 -11.74 -12.26
N GLU A 23 -8.36 -11.95 -13.58
CA GLU A 23 -7.36 -11.48 -14.52
C GLU A 23 -7.17 -9.95 -14.38
N GLY A 24 -5.92 -9.51 -14.36
CA GLY A 24 -5.59 -8.09 -14.22
C GLY A 24 -5.71 -7.53 -12.80
N PHE A 25 -5.95 -8.36 -11.76
CA PHE A 25 -6.07 -7.86 -10.39
C PHE A 25 -4.82 -7.09 -9.94
N ALA A 26 -3.63 -7.65 -10.15
CA ALA A 26 -2.38 -6.99 -9.81
C ALA A 26 -2.20 -5.66 -10.57
N GLN A 27 -2.54 -5.61 -11.86
CA GLN A 27 -2.47 -4.40 -12.69
C GLN A 27 -3.42 -3.30 -12.24
N ARG A 28 -4.55 -3.65 -11.61
CA ARG A 28 -5.47 -2.65 -11.04
C ARG A 28 -4.92 -2.03 -9.77
N VAL A 29 -4.21 -2.82 -8.95
CA VAL A 29 -3.71 -2.42 -7.63
C VAL A 29 -2.34 -1.73 -7.70
N LEU A 30 -1.46 -2.21 -8.56
CA LEU A 30 -0.08 -1.77 -8.67
C LEU A 30 0.07 -0.78 -9.83
N THR A 31 0.83 0.28 -9.58
CA THR A 31 1.34 1.18 -10.62
C THR A 31 2.41 0.49 -11.46
N ASP A 32 2.81 1.10 -12.59
CA ASP A 32 3.82 0.55 -13.49
C ASP A 32 5.15 0.26 -12.76
N LYS A 33 5.65 1.18 -11.92
CA LYS A 33 6.89 0.97 -11.17
C LYS A 33 6.77 -0.13 -10.11
N GLU A 34 5.60 -0.24 -9.47
CA GLU A 34 5.35 -1.34 -8.53
C GLU A 34 5.24 -2.68 -9.27
N MET A 35 4.68 -2.67 -10.48
CA MET A 35 4.53 -3.84 -11.34
C MET A 35 5.90 -4.35 -11.82
N ASP A 36 6.82 -3.44 -12.17
CA ASP A 36 8.20 -3.80 -12.53
C ASP A 36 8.87 -4.60 -11.41
N ARG A 37 8.67 -4.21 -10.15
CA ARG A 37 9.19 -4.99 -9.03
C ARG A 37 8.44 -6.30 -8.85
N PHE A 38 7.10 -6.28 -8.94
CA PHE A 38 6.25 -7.45 -8.74
C PHE A 38 6.54 -8.60 -9.72
N THR A 39 6.77 -8.29 -10.99
CA THR A 39 7.07 -9.29 -12.03
C THR A 39 8.43 -9.97 -11.86
N ASN A 40 9.37 -9.29 -11.21
CA ASN A 40 10.69 -9.82 -10.87
C ASN A 40 10.68 -10.72 -9.62
N LEU A 41 9.60 -10.74 -8.85
CA LEU A 41 9.44 -11.60 -7.67
C LEU A 41 8.79 -12.94 -8.05
N LYS A 42 9.02 -13.96 -7.22
CA LYS A 42 8.46 -15.31 -7.43
C LYS A 42 7.89 -15.91 -6.15
N GLY A 43 6.94 -16.81 -6.32
CA GLY A 43 6.33 -17.59 -5.25
C GLY A 43 5.72 -16.72 -4.16
N ARG A 44 5.88 -17.13 -2.89
CA ARG A 44 5.32 -16.46 -1.72
C ARG A 44 5.67 -14.96 -1.66
N ARG A 45 6.89 -14.58 -2.02
CA ARG A 45 7.34 -13.18 -1.95
C ARG A 45 6.60 -12.26 -2.91
N GLN A 46 6.13 -12.79 -4.04
CA GLN A 46 5.32 -12.04 -5.00
C GLN A 46 3.93 -11.72 -4.41
N VAL A 47 3.31 -12.68 -3.72
CA VAL A 47 2.02 -12.48 -3.04
C VAL A 47 2.15 -11.50 -1.88
N GLU A 48 3.17 -11.67 -1.02
CA GLU A 48 3.45 -10.74 0.09
C GLU A 48 3.67 -9.30 -0.39
N TYR A 49 4.35 -9.13 -1.52
CA TYR A 49 4.59 -7.81 -2.11
C TYR A 49 3.27 -7.13 -2.49
N LEU A 50 2.40 -7.84 -3.22
CA LEU A 50 1.10 -7.30 -3.63
C LEU A 50 0.20 -7.03 -2.43
N ALA A 51 0.14 -7.95 -1.48
CA ALA A 51 -0.66 -7.80 -0.27
C ALA A 51 -0.21 -6.61 0.58
N GLY A 52 1.10 -6.39 0.71
CA GLY A 52 1.64 -5.21 1.39
C GLY A 52 1.26 -3.90 0.71
N ARG A 53 1.26 -3.85 -0.63
CA ARG A 53 0.84 -2.65 -1.38
C ARG A 53 -0.65 -2.41 -1.26
N TRP A 54 -1.45 -3.47 -1.32
CA TRP A 54 -2.89 -3.41 -1.05
C TRP A 54 -3.16 -2.80 0.32
N SER A 55 -2.59 -3.40 1.38
CA SER A 55 -2.83 -3.01 2.76
C SER A 55 -2.34 -1.57 3.06
N ALA A 56 -1.18 -1.18 2.51
CA ALA A 56 -0.69 0.19 2.65
C ALA A 56 -1.63 1.22 1.99
N LYS A 57 -2.15 0.93 0.79
CA LYS A 57 -3.06 1.84 0.07
C LYS A 57 -4.43 1.92 0.76
N GLU A 58 -4.93 0.80 1.28
CA GLU A 58 -6.14 0.77 2.13
C GLU A 58 -5.96 1.61 3.41
N ALA A 59 -4.86 1.41 4.14
CA ALA A 59 -4.53 2.19 5.33
C ALA A 59 -4.44 3.70 5.03
N PHE A 60 -3.80 4.09 3.92
CA PHE A 60 -3.75 5.48 3.49
C PHE A 60 -5.15 6.05 3.20
N SER A 61 -6.01 5.32 2.48
CA SER A 61 -7.37 5.77 2.17
C SER A 61 -8.23 6.01 3.42
N LYS A 62 -8.01 5.20 4.47
CA LYS A 62 -8.66 5.35 5.77
C LYS A 62 -8.13 6.59 6.50
N ALA A 63 -6.81 6.81 6.45
CA ALA A 63 -6.20 8.00 7.02
C ALA A 63 -6.69 9.30 6.37
N MET A 64 -6.98 9.29 5.06
CA MET A 64 -7.59 10.42 4.33
C MET A 64 -9.10 10.59 4.61
N GLY A 65 -9.77 9.62 5.24
CA GLY A 65 -11.22 9.65 5.49
C GLY A 65 -12.10 9.48 4.25
N THR A 66 -11.54 9.12 3.09
CA THR A 66 -12.29 8.96 1.83
C THR A 66 -12.76 7.53 1.59
N GLY A 67 -12.05 6.55 2.15
CA GLY A 67 -12.11 5.14 1.74
C GLY A 67 -11.54 4.91 0.34
N ILE A 68 -11.29 3.64 -0.02
CA ILE A 68 -10.95 3.25 -1.39
C ILE A 68 -12.19 3.32 -2.28
N GLY A 69 -12.03 3.88 -3.49
CA GLY A 69 -13.09 4.04 -4.48
C GLY A 69 -13.23 5.48 -4.97
N LYS A 70 -13.14 6.46 -4.07
CA LYS A 70 -12.95 7.88 -4.44
C LYS A 70 -11.49 8.18 -4.76
N LEU A 71 -10.57 7.51 -4.05
CA LEU A 71 -9.15 7.46 -4.34
C LEU A 71 -8.85 6.10 -4.98
N GLY A 72 -8.29 6.11 -6.18
CA GLY A 72 -7.93 4.88 -6.89
C GLY A 72 -6.58 4.35 -6.43
N PHE A 73 -6.38 3.04 -6.54
CA PHE A 73 -5.08 2.41 -6.26
C PHE A 73 -3.94 2.97 -7.13
N GLN A 74 -4.25 3.45 -8.34
CA GLN A 74 -3.29 4.04 -9.29
C GLN A 74 -2.88 5.48 -8.94
N ASP A 75 -3.62 6.13 -8.02
CA ASP A 75 -3.28 7.45 -7.50
C ASP A 75 -2.20 7.38 -6.41
N LEU A 76 -1.93 6.17 -5.91
CA LEU A 76 -0.98 5.88 -4.85
C LEU A 76 0.15 4.96 -5.34
N GLU A 77 1.40 5.25 -4.98
CA GLU A 77 2.57 4.42 -5.31
C GLU A 77 3.43 4.22 -4.06
N VAL A 78 3.76 2.96 -3.74
CA VAL A 78 4.61 2.58 -2.60
C VAL A 78 5.87 1.89 -3.07
N LEU A 79 6.99 2.61 -2.97
CA LEU A 79 8.33 2.12 -3.30
C LEU A 79 9.13 1.82 -2.03
N ASN A 80 10.38 1.40 -2.21
CA ASN A 80 11.33 1.18 -1.13
C ASN A 80 12.51 2.14 -1.31
N ASP A 81 13.00 2.72 -0.22
CA ASP A 81 14.21 3.55 -0.23
C ASP A 81 15.48 2.69 -0.36
N GLU A 82 16.65 3.33 -0.36
CA GLU A 82 17.95 2.66 -0.48
C GLU A 82 18.23 1.66 0.67
N LYS A 83 17.57 1.82 1.82
CA LYS A 83 17.68 0.94 2.99
C LYS A 83 16.58 -0.13 3.01
N GLY A 84 15.67 -0.12 2.05
CA GLY A 84 14.56 -1.05 1.93
C GLY A 84 13.30 -0.65 2.69
N ALA A 85 13.25 0.51 3.35
CA ALA A 85 12.05 0.97 4.05
C ALA A 85 10.98 1.42 3.03
N PRO A 86 9.69 1.05 3.22
CA PRO A 86 8.64 1.44 2.30
C PRO A 86 8.24 2.92 2.50
N TYR A 87 7.94 3.62 1.41
CA TYR A 87 7.43 4.99 1.45
C TYR A 87 6.47 5.27 0.29
N PHE A 88 5.59 6.26 0.45
CA PHE A 88 4.74 6.73 -0.64
C PHE A 88 5.52 7.67 -1.56
N SER A 89 5.80 7.24 -2.79
CA SER A 89 6.43 8.07 -3.82
C SER A 89 5.42 8.93 -4.59
N LYS A 90 4.15 8.53 -4.57
CA LYS A 90 3.02 9.27 -5.14
C LYS A 90 1.83 9.18 -4.20
N SER A 91 1.27 10.34 -3.86
CA SER A 91 -0.01 10.45 -3.13
C SER A 91 -0.65 11.81 -3.39
N PRO A 92 -1.98 11.97 -3.18
CA PRO A 92 -2.65 13.28 -3.29
C PRO A 92 -2.45 14.18 -2.06
N PHE A 93 -1.80 13.67 -0.99
CA PHE A 93 -1.58 14.43 0.23
C PHE A 93 -0.26 15.21 0.14
N SER A 94 -0.28 16.49 0.50
CA SER A 94 0.86 17.40 0.38
C SER A 94 1.77 17.44 1.62
N GLY A 95 1.36 16.82 2.73
CA GLY A 95 2.16 16.73 3.95
C GLY A 95 3.02 15.47 4.03
N ASN A 96 3.54 15.19 5.22
CA ASN A 96 4.31 13.99 5.50
C ASN A 96 3.39 12.76 5.60
N VAL A 97 3.81 11.66 4.97
CA VAL A 97 3.14 10.37 5.04
C VAL A 97 4.07 9.36 5.70
N TRP A 98 3.76 8.98 6.93
CA TRP A 98 4.52 7.99 7.68
C TRP A 98 3.89 6.62 7.48
N LEU A 99 4.65 5.67 6.92
CA LEU A 99 4.18 4.32 6.60
C LEU A 99 5.03 3.26 7.31
N SER A 100 4.36 2.22 7.81
CA SER A 100 5.02 0.97 8.21
C SER A 100 4.20 -0.23 7.77
N ILE A 101 4.88 -1.30 7.34
CA ILE A 101 4.27 -2.56 6.87
C ILE A 101 4.95 -3.72 7.60
N SER A 102 4.16 -4.67 8.10
CA SER A 102 4.64 -5.93 8.68
C SER A 102 3.85 -7.10 8.10
N HIS A 103 4.42 -8.30 8.11
CA HIS A 103 3.72 -9.51 7.66
C HIS A 103 4.17 -10.73 8.45
N THR A 104 3.29 -11.72 8.48
CA THR A 104 3.54 -13.08 8.97
C THR A 104 3.33 -14.07 7.83
N GLU A 105 3.29 -15.36 8.16
CA GLU A 105 2.96 -16.38 7.19
C GLU A 105 1.54 -16.25 6.62
N GLN A 106 0.62 -15.63 7.37
CA GLN A 106 -0.82 -15.64 7.08
C GLN A 106 -1.39 -14.24 6.82
N PHE A 107 -0.84 -13.22 7.49
CA PHE A 107 -1.39 -11.87 7.45
C PHE A 107 -0.34 -10.84 7.06
N VAL A 108 -0.82 -9.74 6.50
CA VAL A 108 -0.07 -8.50 6.35
C VAL A 108 -0.79 -7.39 7.11
N THR A 109 -0.04 -6.47 7.70
CA THR A 109 -0.57 -5.27 8.35
C THR A 109 0.15 -4.03 7.86
N ALA A 110 -0.60 -2.92 7.78
CA ALA A 110 -0.05 -1.61 7.47
C ALA A 110 -0.61 -0.54 8.41
N SER A 111 0.21 0.48 8.68
CA SER A 111 -0.15 1.65 9.47
C SER A 111 0.35 2.91 8.77
N VAL A 112 -0.54 3.90 8.66
CA VAL A 112 -0.27 5.21 8.04
C VAL A 112 -0.62 6.34 9.01
N ILE A 113 0.25 7.34 9.11
CA ILE A 113 -0.01 8.62 9.78
C ILE A 113 0.21 9.74 8.77
N LEU A 114 -0.76 10.65 8.67
CA LEU A 114 -0.68 11.87 7.87
C LEU A 114 -0.39 13.04 8.80
N GLU A 115 0.61 13.83 8.45
CA GLU A 115 1.05 14.98 9.23
C GLU A 115 1.26 16.19 8.32
N GLU A 116 0.70 17.33 8.72
CA GLU A 116 0.98 18.63 8.08
C GLU A 116 1.93 19.44 8.94
N ASN A 117 2.96 20.00 8.34
CA ASN A 117 3.80 21.00 8.99
C ASN A 117 3.06 22.34 8.92
N HIS A 118 2.77 22.94 10.07
CA HIS A 118 2.43 24.36 10.08
C HIS A 118 3.73 25.14 9.91
N GLU A 119 3.85 25.93 8.84
CA GLU A 119 4.69 27.12 8.90
C GLU A 119 4.02 28.06 9.90
N ASN A 120 4.71 28.34 11.01
CA ASN A 120 4.32 29.40 11.95
C ASN A 120 4.59 30.77 11.34
#